data_AF-A0A392RLU3-F1
#
_entry.id   AF-A0A392RLU3-F1
#
_cell.length_a   1.000
_cell.length_b   1.000
_cell.length_c   1.000
_cell.angle_alpha   90.00
_cell.angle_beta   90.00
_cell.angle_gamma   90.00
#
_symmetry.space_group_name_H-M   'P 1'
#
loop_
_entity.id
_entity.type
_entity.pdbx_description
1 polymer ?
#
loop_
_entity_poly.entity_id
_entity_poly.type
_entity_poly.pdbx_seq_one_letter_code
_entity_poly.pdbx_strand_id
1 'polypeptide(L)'
;APCDPGAKQGLWVSLSARLQSMEGMRVCVCGDFNVVRCLEERRSSRAGPHPSDHIPFNSFIDDNNLIDLQLCGRKFTWYKRDGISMSRLDMFLLSEEWCLAWPNYMQVA
;
A
#
# COMPACT_ATOMS: atom_id res chain seq x y z
N ALA A 1 -1.43 -9.58 -2.43
CA ALA A 1 -0.21 -10.02 -1.71
C ALA A 1 -0.47 -11.29 -0.87
N PRO A 2 0.55 -12.02 -0.39
CA PRO A 2 0.38 -13.19 0.49
C PRO A 2 -0.34 -12.85 1.80
N CYS A 3 -1.00 -13.82 2.44
CA CYS A 3 -1.56 -13.64 3.79
C CYS A 3 -0.55 -14.02 4.90
N ASP A 4 0.57 -14.64 4.54
CA ASP A 4 1.63 -15.07 5.45
C ASP A 4 2.66 -13.94 5.67
N PRO A 5 3.01 -13.60 6.94
CA PRO A 5 3.97 -12.53 7.24
C PRO A 5 5.37 -12.74 6.64
N GLY A 6 5.87 -13.99 6.61
CA GLY A 6 7.20 -14.29 6.06
C GLY A 6 7.22 -14.11 4.54
N ALA A 7 6.19 -14.59 3.84
CA ALA A 7 6.03 -14.39 2.41
C ALA A 7 5.82 -12.90 2.04
N LYS A 8 5.11 -12.12 2.88
CA LYS A 8 5.01 -10.66 2.73
C LYS A 8 6.37 -9.98 2.85
N GLN A 9 7.17 -10.33 3.86
CA GLN A 9 8.51 -9.76 4.00
C GLN A 9 9.40 -10.09 2.79
N GLY A 10 9.36 -11.33 2.32
CA GLY A 10 10.08 -11.74 1.10
C GLY A 10 9.63 -10.96 -0.14
N LEU A 11 8.33 -10.67 -0.25
CA LEU A 11 7.79 -9.82 -1.33
C LEU A 11 8.35 -8.40 -1.27
N TRP A 12 8.38 -7.77 -0.10
CA TRP A 12 8.93 -6.41 0.06
C TRP A 12 10.40 -6.36 -0.32
N VAL A 13 11.20 -7.32 0.14
CA VAL A 13 12.62 -7.42 -0.23
C VAL A 13 12.79 -7.58 -1.74
N SER A 14 12.01 -8.45 -2.37
CA SER A 14 12.09 -8.67 -3.83
C SER A 14 11.65 -7.44 -4.63
N LEU A 15 10.63 -6.71 -4.17
CA LEU A 15 10.18 -5.49 -4.82
C LEU A 15 11.22 -4.37 -4.66
N SER A 16 11.79 -4.19 -3.47
CA SER A 16 12.87 -3.21 -3.24
C SER A 16 14.06 -3.45 -4.18
N ALA A 17 14.52 -4.69 -4.28
CA ALA A 17 15.63 -5.04 -5.17
C ALA A 17 15.34 -4.68 -6.64
N ARG A 18 14.08 -4.84 -7.07
CA ARG A 18 13.65 -4.48 -8.43
C ARG A 18 13.47 -2.98 -8.63
N LEU A 19 13.04 -2.24 -7.61
CA LEU A 19 12.93 -0.79 -7.67
C LEU A 19 14.31 -0.14 -7.72
N GLN A 20 15.25 -0.64 -6.93
CA GLN A 20 16.65 -0.19 -6.93
C GLN A 20 17.34 -0.40 -8.28
N SER A 21 17.03 -1.49 -9.01
CA SER A 21 17.57 -1.70 -10.36
C SER A 21 16.94 -0.80 -11.43
N MET A 22 15.88 -0.07 -11.07
CA MET A 22 15.15 0.88 -11.91
C MET A 22 15.31 2.33 -11.44
N GLU A 23 16.38 2.63 -10.69
CA GLU A 23 16.65 3.98 -10.17
C GLU A 23 16.61 5.04 -11.29
N GLY A 24 15.92 6.16 -11.04
CA GLY A 24 15.70 7.23 -12.01
C GLY A 24 14.63 6.94 -13.07
N MET A 25 14.02 5.75 -13.06
CA MET A 25 12.86 5.46 -13.91
C MET A 25 11.55 5.87 -13.23
N ARG A 26 10.54 6.18 -14.05
CA ARG A 26 9.18 6.44 -13.55
C ARG A 26 8.51 5.11 -13.27
N VAL A 27 8.31 4.79 -11.99
CA VAL A 27 7.72 3.52 -11.57
C VAL A 27 6.39 3.75 -10.86
N CYS A 28 5.43 2.86 -11.12
CA CYS A 28 4.18 2.75 -10.41
C CYS A 28 4.02 1.31 -9.93
N VAL A 29 4.02 1.10 -8.62
CA VAL A 29 3.66 -0.18 -8.00
C VAL A 29 2.21 -0.07 -7.54
N CYS A 30 1.33 -0.92 -8.07
CA CYS A 30 -0.09 -0.85 -7.76
C CYS A 30 -0.72 -2.23 -7.61
N GLY A 31 -1.81 -2.28 -6.85
CA GLY A 31 -2.63 -3.48 -6.65
C GLY A 31 -3.06 -3.68 -5.20
N ASP A 32 -3.57 -4.87 -4.91
CA ASP A 32 -3.97 -5.30 -3.57
C ASP A 32 -2.74 -5.77 -2.76
N PHE A 33 -2.30 -4.91 -1.84
CA PHE A 33 -1.18 -5.18 -0.93
C PHE A 33 -1.59 -6.03 0.28
N ASN A 34 -2.89 -6.24 0.53
CA ASN A 34 -3.42 -6.94 1.69
C ASN A 34 -2.82 -6.47 3.04
N VAL A 35 -2.48 -5.16 3.11
CA VAL A 35 -1.91 -4.44 4.23
C VAL A 35 -2.47 -3.02 4.22
N VAL A 36 -2.66 -2.43 5.40
CA VAL A 36 -3.06 -1.03 5.59
C VAL A 36 -1.85 -0.22 6.05
N ARG A 37 -1.78 1.08 5.73
CA ARG A 37 -0.68 1.97 6.16
C ARG A 37 -0.81 2.41 7.61
N CYS A 38 -2.05 2.54 8.09
CA CYS A 38 -2.38 2.91 9.46
C CYS A 38 -3.68 2.25 9.93
N LEU A 39 -4.02 2.42 11.20
CA LEU A 39 -5.21 1.79 11.79
C LEU A 39 -6.50 2.40 11.26
N GLU A 40 -6.49 3.68 10.89
CA GLU A 40 -7.64 4.43 10.38
C GLU A 40 -8.11 3.91 9.01
N GLU A 41 -7.20 3.29 8.25
CA GLU A 41 -7.50 2.65 6.97
C GLU A 41 -8.19 1.29 7.13
N ARG A 42 -8.43 0.84 8.37
CA ARG A 42 -9.17 -0.38 8.71
C ARG A 42 -10.31 -0.09 9.67
N ARG A 43 -11.50 -0.51 9.27
CA ARG A 43 -12.64 -0.68 10.18
C ARG A 43 -12.92 -2.17 10.33
N SER A 44 -12.93 -2.66 11.56
CA SER A 44 -13.16 -4.08 11.88
C SER A 44 -14.16 -4.20 13.02
N SER A 45 -15.03 -5.22 12.95
CA SER A 45 -15.91 -5.61 14.06
C SER A 45 -15.19 -6.38 15.16
N ARG A 46 -14.01 -6.92 14.88
CA ARG A 46 -13.21 -7.66 15.85
C ARG A 46 -12.45 -6.70 16.75
N ALA A 47 -12.75 -6.76 18.05
CA ALA A 47 -11.90 -6.21 19.09
C ALA A 47 -10.69 -7.14 19.29
N GLY A 48 -9.47 -6.64 19.05
CA GLY A 48 -8.24 -7.42 19.23
C GLY A 48 -7.02 -6.75 18.63
N PRO A 49 -5.80 -7.21 18.99
CA PRO A 49 -4.57 -6.67 18.44
C PRO A 49 -4.59 -6.76 16.92
N HIS A 50 -4.32 -5.65 16.25
CA HIS A 50 -4.20 -5.64 14.80
C HIS A 50 -2.76 -6.04 14.44
N PRO A 51 -2.56 -6.90 13.42
CA PRO A 51 -1.21 -7.24 12.98
C PRO A 51 -0.43 -5.97 12.65
N SER A 52 0.80 -5.87 13.17
CA SER A 52 1.71 -4.75 12.93
C SER A 52 2.35 -4.78 11.53
N ASP A 53 1.71 -5.44 10.56
CA ASP A 53 2.15 -5.57 9.17
C ASP A 53 2.34 -4.21 8.47
N HIS A 54 1.70 -3.16 8.98
CA HIS A 54 1.87 -1.79 8.48
C HIS A 54 3.29 -1.26 8.70
N ILE A 55 4.01 -1.73 9.72
CA ILE A 55 5.39 -1.29 10.02
C ILE A 55 6.34 -1.67 8.88
N PRO A 56 6.53 -2.96 8.52
CA PRO A 56 7.44 -3.32 7.43
C PRO A 56 6.94 -2.79 6.07
N PHE A 57 5.63 -2.61 5.90
CA PHE A 57 5.09 -2.02 4.68
C PHE A 57 5.40 -0.53 4.54
N ASN A 58 5.27 0.24 5.62
CA ASN A 58 5.66 1.66 5.62
C ASN A 58 7.18 1.80 5.45
N SER A 59 8.00 0.97 6.11
CA SER A 59 9.44 0.95 5.85
C SER A 59 9.76 0.63 4.39
N PHE A 60 9.08 -0.34 3.77
CA PHE A 60 9.24 -0.62 2.33
C PHE A 60 8.93 0.61 1.46
N ILE A 61 7.87 1.37 1.77
CA ILE A 61 7.51 2.59 1.03
C ILE A 61 8.60 3.64 1.20
N ASP A 62 9.00 3.90 2.45
CA ASP A 62 9.97 4.95 2.80
C ASP A 62 11.37 4.62 2.23
N ASP A 63 11.84 3.38 2.39
CA ASP A 63 13.16 2.92 1.91
C ASP A 63 13.31 2.99 0.38
N ASN A 64 12.19 2.97 -0.35
CA ASN A 64 12.18 3.07 -1.82
C ASN A 64 11.69 4.44 -2.32
N ASN A 65 11.55 5.44 -1.44
CA ASN A 65 11.06 6.78 -1.76
C ASN A 65 9.74 6.78 -2.56
N LEU A 66 8.83 5.86 -2.22
CA LEU A 66 7.54 5.74 -2.89
C LEU A 66 6.51 6.68 -2.25
N ILE A 67 5.66 7.25 -3.09
CA ILE A 67 4.57 8.12 -2.68
C ILE A 67 3.25 7.36 -2.81
N ASP A 68 2.57 7.15 -1.68
CA ASP A 68 1.20 6.64 -1.65
C ASP A 68 0.24 7.71 -2.19
N LEU A 69 -0.36 7.42 -3.33
CA LEU A 69 -1.35 8.28 -3.94
C LEU A 69 -2.64 8.26 -3.11
N GLN A 70 -3.02 9.41 -2.57
CA GLN A 70 -4.24 9.55 -1.79
C GLN A 70 -5.47 9.08 -2.56
N LEU A 71 -6.30 8.30 -1.87
CA LEU A 71 -7.59 7.83 -2.37
C LEU A 71 -8.64 8.94 -2.24
N CYS A 72 -9.16 9.37 -3.38
CA CYS A 72 -10.25 10.33 -3.49
C CYS A 72 -11.60 9.60 -3.63
N GLY A 73 -12.63 10.16 -3.00
CA GLY A 73 -13.97 9.58 -2.96
C GLY A 73 -14.16 8.67 -1.75
N ARG A 74 -14.22 7.34 -1.97
CA ARG A 74 -14.41 6.38 -0.87
C ARG A 74 -13.11 6.23 -0.08
N LYS A 75 -13.22 5.98 1.23
CA LYS A 75 -12.06 5.77 2.11
C LYS A 75 -11.50 4.35 2.08
N PHE A 76 -12.23 3.39 1.52
CA PHE A 76 -11.90 1.98 1.55
C PHE A 76 -12.07 1.38 0.15
N THR A 77 -11.24 0.40 -0.18
CA THR A 77 -11.25 -0.30 -1.46
C THR A 77 -11.78 -1.73 -1.32
N TRP A 78 -11.77 -2.26 -0.09
CA TRP A 78 -12.26 -3.59 0.24
C TRP A 78 -13.36 -3.55 1.30
N TYR A 79 -14.39 -4.37 1.09
CA TYR A 79 -15.55 -4.50 1.96
C TYR A 79 -15.85 -5.97 2.24
N LYS A 80 -16.01 -6.32 3.51
CA LYS A 80 -16.44 -7.65 3.91
C LYS A 80 -17.96 -7.77 3.80
N ARG A 81 -18.45 -9.00 3.55
CA ARG A 81 -19.89 -9.32 3.54
C ARG A 81 -20.61 -9.11 4.88
N ASP A 82 -19.89 -8.85 5.97
CA ASP A 82 -20.50 -8.52 7.26
C ASP A 82 -21.07 -7.09 7.33
N GLY A 83 -20.83 -6.27 6.29
CA GLY A 83 -21.38 -4.92 6.16
C GLY A 83 -20.75 -3.87 7.06
N ILE A 84 -19.80 -4.25 7.93
CA ILE A 84 -19.20 -3.37 8.94
C ILE A 84 -17.68 -3.35 8.86
N SER A 85 -17.06 -4.41 8.33
CA SER A 85 -15.62 -4.49 8.14
C SER A 85 -15.23 -4.00 6.76
N MET A 86 -14.29 -3.05 6.71
CA MET A 86 -13.79 -2.44 5.48
C MET A 86 -12.33 -2.04 5.65
N SER A 87 -11.56 -2.05 4.56
CA SER A 87 -10.14 -1.69 4.58
C SER A 87 -9.72 -1.06 3.26
N ARG A 88 -8.73 -0.17 3.29
CA ARG A 88 -8.01 0.28 2.10
C ARG A 88 -6.85 -0.69 1.85
N LEU A 89 -6.98 -1.55 0.85
CA LEU A 89 -5.98 -2.56 0.52
C LEU A 89 -5.33 -2.32 -0.85
N ASP A 90 -6.04 -1.61 -1.72
CA ASP A 90 -5.58 -1.25 -3.06
C ASP A 90 -4.95 0.13 -3.03
N MET A 91 -3.68 0.20 -3.39
CA MET A 91 -2.89 1.44 -3.38
C MET A 91 -2.12 1.60 -4.70
N PHE A 92 -1.80 2.85 -5.03
CA PHE A 92 -0.83 3.19 -6.07
C PHE A 92 0.34 3.87 -5.38
N LEU A 93 1.51 3.25 -5.47
CA LEU A 93 2.78 3.72 -4.92
C LEU A 93 3.65 4.18 -6.09
N LEU A 94 3.97 5.45 -6.15
CA LEU A 94 4.65 6.06 -7.29
C LEU A 94 6.07 6.48 -6.92
N SER A 95 7.00 6.36 -7.84
CA SER A 95 8.34 6.93 -7.67
C SER A 95 8.29 8.46 -7.79
N GLU A 96 9.24 9.15 -7.17
CA GLU A 96 9.33 10.61 -7.23
C GLU A 96 9.40 11.12 -8.68
N GLU A 97 10.11 10.42 -9.57
CA GLU A 97 10.23 10.78 -10.99
C GLU A 97 8.89 10.71 -11.72
N TRP A 98 8.01 9.77 -11.33
CA TRP A 98 6.65 9.73 -11.85
C TRP A 98 5.89 10.97 -11.41
N CYS A 99 5.97 11.33 -10.13
CA CYS A 99 5.27 12.46 -9.55
C CYS A 99 5.72 13.80 -10.15
N LEU A 100 7.01 13.94 -10.45
CA LEU A 100 7.58 15.12 -11.10
C LEU A 100 7.17 15.25 -12.57
N ALA A 101 7.08 14.13 -13.29
CA ALA A 101 6.71 14.14 -14.70
C ALA A 101 5.22 14.43 -14.93
N TRP A 102 4.37 14.00 -14.00
CA TRP A 102 2.93 14.19 -14.07
C TRP A 102 2.43 14.75 -12.74
N PRO A 103 2.49 16.06 -12.49
CA PRO A 103 1.84 16.65 -11.33
C PRO A 103 0.32 16.59 -11.53
N ASN A 104 -0.45 16.30 -10.47
CA ASN A 104 -1.94 16.26 -10.42
C ASN A 104 -2.63 14.94 -10.80
N TYR A 105 -2.18 13.81 -10.25
CA TYR A 105 -2.90 12.54 -10.29
C TYR A 105 -3.67 12.32 -8.97
N MET A 106 -4.78 11.58 -9.04
CA MET A 106 -5.58 11.16 -7.89
C MET A 106 -6.01 9.70 -8.07
N GLN A 107 -5.98 8.91 -7.00
CA GLN A 107 -6.56 7.57 -7.02
C GLN A 107 -8.06 7.72 -6.79
N VAL A 108 -8.90 7.09 -7.62
CA VAL A 108 -10.37 7.11 -7.45
C VAL A 108 -10.83 5.71 -7.06
N ALA A 109 -11.67 5.63 -6.03
CA ALA A 109 -12.20 4.38 -5.46
C ALA A 109 -13.45 3.83 -6.16
#